data_AF-A0A3T1AYB7-F1
#
_entry.id   AF-A0A3T1AYB7-F1
#
_cell.length_a   1.000
_cell.length_b   1.000
_cell.length_c   1.000
_cell.angle_alpha   90.00
_cell.angle_beta   90.00
_cell.angle_gamma   90.00
#
_symmetry.space_group_name_H-M   'P 1'
#
loop_
_entity.id
_entity.type
_entity.pdbx_description
1 polymer ?
#
loop_
_entity_poly.entity_id
_entity_poly.type
_entity_poly.pdbx_seq_one_letter_code
_entity_poly.pdbx_strand_id
1 'polypeptide(L)'
;MQPDPVIRGPHDDPSVSDDELVRRRSEWFEAYTSRQNVFAPVSDVSYTCPCCGHATLSERGGYEICSECSWEDDGQDEHDSFIIRGGPNGRQSLDDARAEYISKGGTPQPHLPPTEPI
;
A
#
# COMPACT_ATOMS: atom_id res chain seq x y z
N MET A 1 -7.66 14.58 34.56
CA MET A 1 -7.49 13.23 33.99
C MET A 1 -6.01 13.12 33.64
N GLN A 2 -5.29 12.15 34.20
CA GLN A 2 -3.90 11.90 33.79
C GLN A 2 -3.94 11.23 32.41
N PRO A 3 -3.00 11.54 31.49
CA PRO A 3 -2.93 10.84 30.22
C PRO A 3 -2.62 9.36 30.46
N ASP A 4 -3.15 8.49 29.60
CA ASP A 4 -2.82 7.07 29.64
C ASP A 4 -1.30 6.88 29.43
N PRO A 5 -0.68 5.90 30.10
CA PRO A 5 0.74 5.64 29.96
C PRO A 5 1.07 5.18 28.54
N VAL A 6 2.20 5.64 27.99
CA VAL A 6 2.67 5.21 26.66
C VAL A 6 3.16 3.77 26.73
N ILE A 7 2.50 2.89 25.98
CA ILE A 7 2.93 1.50 25.81
C ILE A 7 3.87 1.42 24.61
N ARG A 8 5.12 1.06 24.87
CA ARG A 8 6.15 0.89 23.85
C ARG A 8 6.05 -0.48 23.18
N GLY A 9 6.15 -0.48 21.86
CA GLY A 9 6.23 -1.67 21.03
C GLY A 9 7.66 -2.21 20.93
N PRO A 10 7.84 -3.43 20.41
CA PRO A 10 9.15 -4.09 20.32
C PRO A 10 10.16 -3.40 19.39
N HIS A 11 9.70 -2.45 18.57
CA HIS A 11 10.54 -1.73 17.60
C HIS A 11 10.69 -0.23 17.91
N ASP A 12 10.18 0.25 19.04
CA ASP A 12 10.39 1.64 19.42
C ASP A 12 11.84 1.87 19.85
N ASP A 13 12.37 3.02 19.47
CA ASP A 13 13.70 3.46 19.89
C ASP A 13 13.67 3.81 21.39
N PRO A 14 14.42 3.09 22.25
CA PRO A 14 14.43 3.34 23.69
C PRO A 14 15.10 4.67 24.06
N SER A 15 15.85 5.30 23.14
CA SER A 15 16.53 6.58 23.38
C SER A 15 15.61 7.79 23.23
N VAL A 16 14.43 7.61 22.63
CA VAL A 16 13.46 8.68 22.34
C VAL A 16 12.51 8.85 23.53
N SER A 17 12.13 10.08 23.90
CA SER A 17 11.16 10.34 24.97
C SER A 17 9.75 9.87 24.57
N ASP A 18 8.87 9.66 25.56
CA ASP A 18 7.48 9.28 25.30
C ASP A 18 6.74 10.35 24.47
N ASP A 19 6.95 11.64 24.77
CA ASP A 19 6.33 12.74 24.02
C ASP A 19 6.74 12.76 22.55
N GLU A 20 8.04 12.56 22.28
CA GLU A 20 8.56 12.53 20.91
C GLU A 20 8.09 11.26 20.17
N LEU A 21 8.00 10.13 20.87
CA LEU A 21 7.47 8.89 20.31
C LEU A 21 6.00 9.05 19.92
N VAL A 22 5.19 9.68 20.78
CA VAL A 22 3.78 9.98 20.51
C VAL A 22 3.66 10.92 19.31
N ARG A 23 4.45 12.01 19.27
CA ARG A 23 4.45 12.94 18.12
C ARG A 23 4.74 12.23 16.81
N ARG A 24 5.82 11.44 16.75
CA ARG A 24 6.21 10.67 15.56
C ARG A 24 5.15 9.68 15.11
N ARG A 25 4.49 9.00 16.06
CA ARG A 25 3.40 8.06 15.77
C ARG A 25 2.17 8.77 15.23
N SER A 26 1.78 9.90 15.81
CA SER A 26 0.66 10.70 15.34
C SER A 26 0.91 11.24 13.93
N GLU A 27 2.09 11.82 13.69
CA GLU A 27 2.47 12.31 12.36
C GLU A 27 2.48 11.18 11.32
N TRP A 28 3.02 10.01 11.68
CA TRP A 28 2.98 8.84 10.81
C TRP A 28 1.54 8.38 10.56
N PHE A 29 0.69 8.32 11.59
CA PHE A 29 -0.69 7.86 11.49
C PHE A 29 -1.53 8.80 10.63
N GLU A 30 -1.39 10.11 10.85
CA GLU A 30 -2.04 11.14 10.03
C GLU A 30 -1.58 11.02 8.58
N ALA A 31 -0.26 10.96 8.33
CA ALA A 31 0.28 10.82 6.99
C ALA A 31 -0.09 9.49 6.31
N TYR A 32 -0.30 8.41 7.07
CA TYR A 32 -0.72 7.10 6.54
C TYR A 32 -2.21 7.08 6.22
N THR A 33 -3.05 7.59 7.12
CA THR A 33 -4.51 7.59 6.96
C THR A 33 -5.01 8.66 5.99
N SER A 34 -4.25 9.73 5.77
CA SER A 34 -4.58 10.76 4.78
C SER A 34 -4.12 10.40 3.36
N ARG A 35 -3.58 9.20 3.12
CA ARG A 35 -3.10 8.81 1.79
C ARG A 35 -4.27 8.74 0.81
N GLN A 36 -4.02 9.26 -0.38
CA GLN A 36 -4.93 9.06 -1.49
C GLN A 36 -4.82 7.60 -1.94
N ASN A 37 -5.95 6.91 -1.98
CA ASN A 37 -6.08 5.54 -2.45
C ASN A 37 -6.99 5.52 -3.67
N VAL A 38 -6.70 4.60 -4.59
CA VAL A 38 -7.53 4.34 -5.77
C VAL A 38 -8.50 3.21 -5.43
N PHE A 39 -9.79 3.52 -5.43
CA PHE A 39 -10.87 2.56 -5.16
C PHE A 39 -11.79 2.41 -6.36
N ALA A 40 -12.35 1.21 -6.51
CA ALA A 40 -13.43 0.91 -7.44
C ALA A 40 -14.17 -0.32 -6.92
N PRO A 41 -15.50 -0.36 -6.98
CA PRO A 41 -16.27 -1.48 -6.47
C PRO A 41 -16.08 -2.73 -7.32
N VAL A 42 -16.57 -3.87 -6.82
CA VAL A 42 -16.66 -5.12 -7.58
C VAL A 42 -17.31 -4.88 -8.95
N SER A 43 -16.71 -5.45 -10.00
CA SER A 43 -17.14 -5.31 -11.39
C SER A 43 -17.21 -6.68 -12.10
N ASP A 44 -18.04 -6.77 -13.14
CA ASP A 44 -18.10 -7.94 -14.04
C ASP A 44 -16.83 -8.08 -14.90
N VAL A 45 -16.03 -7.01 -14.99
CA VAL A 45 -14.73 -6.98 -15.67
C VAL A 45 -13.65 -6.70 -14.64
N SER A 46 -12.64 -7.58 -14.58
CA SER A 46 -11.52 -7.43 -13.66
C SER A 46 -10.69 -6.18 -13.96
N TYR A 47 -10.24 -5.52 -12.90
CA TYR A 47 -9.31 -4.40 -12.95
C TYR A 47 -7.87 -4.88 -13.11
N THR A 48 -7.07 -4.06 -13.78
CA THR A 48 -5.64 -4.30 -13.95
C THR A 48 -4.90 -4.08 -12.62
N CYS A 49 -4.03 -5.01 -12.27
CA CYS A 49 -3.15 -4.87 -11.12
C CYS A 49 -2.17 -3.71 -11.33
N PRO A 50 -1.98 -2.79 -10.36
CA PRO A 50 -1.06 -1.66 -10.51
C PRO A 50 0.42 -2.08 -10.63
N CYS A 51 0.76 -3.31 -10.22
CA CYS A 51 2.10 -3.88 -10.34
C CYS A 51 2.35 -4.50 -11.73
N CYS A 52 1.61 -5.52 -12.13
CA CYS A 52 1.89 -6.24 -13.39
C CYS A 52 1.00 -5.85 -14.58
N GLY A 53 -0.06 -5.08 -14.35
CA GLY A 53 -1.04 -4.67 -15.37
C GLY A 53 -2.03 -5.76 -15.81
N HIS A 54 -1.90 -7.01 -15.36
CA HIS A 54 -2.86 -8.07 -15.72
C HIS A 54 -4.20 -7.86 -14.99
N ALA A 55 -5.29 -8.09 -15.71
CA ALA A 55 -6.65 -7.98 -15.18
C ALA A 55 -6.97 -9.17 -14.26
N THR A 56 -6.76 -8.97 -12.97
CA THR A 56 -6.81 -10.05 -11.95
C THR A 56 -7.64 -9.68 -10.72
N LEU A 57 -7.97 -8.39 -10.55
CA LEU A 57 -8.62 -7.87 -9.37
C LEU A 57 -10.13 -7.70 -9.63
N SER A 58 -10.98 -8.16 -8.73
CA SER A 58 -12.44 -8.01 -8.87
C SER A 58 -12.93 -6.62 -8.47
N GLU A 59 -12.22 -5.96 -7.54
CA GLU A 59 -12.39 -4.58 -7.09
C GLU A 59 -11.02 -3.87 -6.96
N ARG A 60 -11.00 -2.54 -6.82
CA ARG A 60 -9.77 -1.77 -6.55
C ARG A 60 -9.70 -1.29 -5.10
N GLY A 61 -8.53 -1.42 -4.48
CA GLY A 61 -8.28 -1.08 -3.09
C GLY A 61 -8.96 -2.00 -2.07
N GLY A 62 -9.42 -3.18 -2.51
CA GLY A 62 -10.09 -4.19 -1.69
C GLY A 62 -9.16 -5.17 -0.97
N TYR A 63 -7.85 -4.93 -0.99
CA TYR A 63 -6.83 -5.83 -0.42
C TYR A 63 -6.77 -7.20 -1.09
N GLU A 64 -7.21 -7.30 -2.35
CA GLU A 64 -7.05 -8.51 -3.13
C GLU A 64 -5.58 -8.73 -3.52
N ILE A 65 -5.11 -9.98 -3.43
CA ILE A 65 -3.77 -10.36 -3.88
C ILE A 65 -3.84 -10.79 -5.34
N CYS A 66 -3.11 -10.09 -6.20
CA CYS A 66 -3.00 -10.38 -7.62
C CYS A 66 -2.46 -11.81 -7.85
N SER A 67 -3.24 -12.64 -8.53
CA SER A 67 -2.86 -14.04 -8.82
C SER A 67 -1.67 -14.19 -9.78
N GLU A 68 -1.28 -13.12 -10.48
CA GLU A 68 -0.15 -13.10 -11.41
C GLU A 68 1.16 -12.73 -10.72
N CYS A 69 1.19 -11.62 -9.97
CA CYS A 69 2.43 -11.08 -9.39
C CYS A 69 2.49 -11.09 -7.86
N SER A 70 1.42 -11.54 -7.18
CA SER A 70 1.30 -11.60 -5.71
C SER A 70 1.31 -10.23 -4.99
N TRP A 71 1.14 -9.12 -5.72
CA TRP A 71 0.94 -7.80 -5.13
C TRP A 71 -0.46 -7.67 -4.52
N GLU A 72 -0.56 -7.18 -3.28
CA GLU A 72 -1.83 -6.82 -2.66
C GLU A 72 -2.28 -5.42 -3.10
N ASP A 73 -3.50 -5.30 -3.60
CA ASP A 73 -4.09 -4.02 -3.98
C ASP A 73 -4.67 -3.29 -2.76
N ASP A 74 -3.80 -2.60 -2.02
CA ASP A 74 -4.12 -1.73 -0.88
C ASP A 74 -4.58 -0.31 -1.29
N GLY A 75 -4.86 -0.12 -2.59
CA GLY A 75 -5.24 1.15 -3.19
C GLY A 75 -4.06 2.02 -3.64
N GLN A 76 -2.81 1.52 -3.57
CA GLN A 76 -1.65 2.17 -4.17
C GLN A 76 -1.74 2.21 -5.68
N ASP A 77 -1.31 3.32 -6.27
CA ASP A 77 -1.22 3.47 -7.72
C ASP A 77 -0.07 4.41 -8.09
N GLU A 78 -0.04 4.89 -9.33
CA GLU A 78 1.08 5.66 -9.89
C GLU A 78 1.46 6.91 -9.09
N HIS A 79 0.49 7.60 -8.47
CA HIS A 79 0.75 8.86 -7.75
C HIS A 79 1.63 8.69 -6.52
N ASP A 80 1.73 7.48 -5.98
CA ASP A 80 2.56 7.19 -4.82
C ASP A 80 3.34 5.87 -4.93
N SER A 81 3.64 5.41 -6.14
CA SER A 81 4.27 4.11 -6.42
C SER A 81 5.62 3.90 -5.73
N PHE A 82 6.37 4.98 -5.48
CA PHE A 82 7.68 4.98 -4.83
C PHE A 82 7.62 4.83 -3.31
N ILE A 83 6.43 4.93 -2.71
CA ILE A 83 6.24 4.83 -1.26
C ILE A 83 6.14 3.37 -0.84
N ILE A 84 6.88 2.98 0.20
CA ILE A 84 6.67 1.68 0.88
C ILE A 84 5.47 1.84 1.81
N ARG A 85 4.37 1.14 1.50
CA ARG A 85 3.15 1.16 2.33
C ARG A 85 3.15 0.14 3.47
N GLY A 86 3.96 -0.92 3.36
CA GLY A 86 4.02 -1.95 4.37
C GLY A 86 3.01 -3.07 4.13
N GLY A 87 2.46 -3.61 5.21
CA GLY A 87 1.44 -4.67 5.13
C GLY A 87 1.96 -5.95 4.46
N PRO A 88 1.07 -6.69 3.78
CA PRO A 88 1.41 -7.88 2.98
C PRO A 88 2.42 -7.64 1.85
N ASN A 89 2.52 -6.41 1.33
CA ASN A 89 3.55 -6.00 0.36
C ASN A 89 4.94 -5.82 1.00
N GLY A 90 5.04 -5.85 2.34
CA GLY A 90 6.30 -5.92 3.07
C GLY A 90 7.13 -4.64 2.96
N ARG A 91 8.40 -4.77 2.58
CA ARG A 91 9.36 -3.64 2.47
C ARG A 91 9.55 -3.15 1.04
N GLN A 92 8.66 -3.53 0.13
CA GLN A 92 8.76 -3.15 -1.27
C GLN A 92 7.86 -1.94 -1.55
N SER A 93 8.34 -1.04 -2.40
CA SER A 93 7.49 -0.08 -3.09
C SER A 93 6.82 -0.75 -4.30
N LEU A 94 5.80 -0.11 -4.87
CA LEU A 94 5.18 -0.60 -6.11
C LEU A 94 6.18 -0.58 -7.27
N ASP A 95 7.08 0.40 -7.32
CA ASP A 95 8.16 0.45 -8.32
C ASP A 95 9.14 -0.71 -8.18
N ASP A 96 9.51 -1.08 -6.95
CA ASP A 96 10.36 -2.24 -6.69
C ASP A 96 9.67 -3.53 -7.14
N ALA A 97 8.38 -3.69 -6.84
CA ALA A 97 7.61 -4.88 -7.22
C ALA A 97 7.44 -5.01 -8.74
N ARG A 98 7.21 -3.89 -9.45
CA ARG A 98 7.20 -3.83 -10.92
C ARG A 98 8.53 -4.31 -11.51
N ALA A 99 9.65 -3.81 -10.97
CA ALA A 99 10.98 -4.22 -11.42
C ALA A 99 11.27 -5.69 -11.10
N GLU A 100 10.87 -6.16 -9.91
CA GLU A 100 11.05 -7.55 -9.49
C GLU A 100 10.24 -8.50 -10.39
N TYR A 101 8.98 -8.18 -10.71
CA TYR A 101 8.15 -8.97 -11.60
C TYR A 101 8.82 -9.18 -12.97
N ILE A 102 9.36 -8.12 -13.56
CA ILE A 102 10.13 -8.20 -14.82
C ILE A 102 11.39 -9.06 -14.64
N SER A 103 12.14 -8.86 -13.56
CA SER A 103 13.38 -9.61 -13.31
C SER A 103 13.17 -11.12 -13.19
N LYS A 104 11.98 -11.54 -12.71
CA LYS A 104 11.56 -12.94 -12.61
C LYS A 104 11.04 -13.52 -13.94
N GLY A 105 11.05 -12.74 -15.02
CA GLY A 105 10.57 -13.12 -16.34
C GLY A 105 9.09 -12.81 -16.61
N GLY A 106 8.44 -12.05 -15.72
CA GLY A 106 7.09 -11.56 -15.92
C GLY A 106 7.00 -10.64 -17.14
N THR A 107 5.84 -10.63 -17.81
CA THR A 107 5.57 -9.76 -18.95
C THR A 107 4.47 -8.77 -18.58
N PRO A 108 4.82 -7.51 -18.24
CA PRO A 108 3.85 -6.50 -17.85
C PRO A 108 2.82 -6.26 -18.96
N GLN A 109 1.58 -6.04 -18.56
CA GLN A 109 0.52 -5.51 -19.42
C GLN A 109 0.30 -4.03 -19.13
N PRO A 110 -0.41 -3.29 -19.99
CA PRO A 110 -0.83 -1.93 -19.68
C PRO A 110 -1.72 -1.90 -18.43
N HIS A 111 -1.31 -1.15 -17.40
CA HIS A 111 -2.19 -0.81 -16.27
C HIS A 111 -3.12 0.33 -16.67
N LEU A 112 -4.43 0.13 -16.45
CA LEU A 112 -5.49 1.08 -16.74
C LEU A 112 -6.25 1.36 -15.43
N PRO A 113 -5.89 2.42 -14.68
CA PRO A 113 -6.61 2.76 -13.46
C PRO A 113 -8.07 3.12 -13.79
N PRO A 114 -9.02 2.87 -12.86
CA PRO A 114 -10.42 3.24 -13.05
C PRO A 114 -10.54 4.75 -13.31
N THR A 115 -11.41 5.10 -14.26
CA THR A 115 -11.56 6.49 -14.75
C THR A 115 -12.17 7.45 -13.73
N GLU A 116 -12.77 6.94 -12.65
CA GLU A 116 -13.29 7.77 -11.56
C GLU A 116 -12.81 7.20 -10.21
N PRO A 117 -11.96 7.94 -9.46
CA PRO A 117 -11.80 7.67 -8.04
C PRO A 117 -13.07 8.15 -7.31
N ILE A 118 -13.68 7.27 -6.52
CA ILE A 118 -14.74 7.65 -5.56
C ILE A 118 -14.09 8.01 -4.23
#